data_AF-A0AAE1TY94-F1
#
_entry.id   AF-A0AAE1TY94-F1
#
_cell.length_a   1.000
_cell.length_b   1.000
_cell.length_c   1.000
_cell.angle_alpha   90.00
_cell.angle_beta   90.00
_cell.angle_gamma   90.00
#
_symmetry.space_group_name_H-M   'P 1'
#
loop_
_entity.id
_entity.type
_entity.pdbx_description
1 polymer ?
#
loop_
_entity_poly.entity_id
_entity_poly.type
_entity_poly.pdbx_seq_one_letter_code
_entity_poly.pdbx_strand_id
1 'polypeptide(L)'
;MEEGVGSEHQKRPQKTIPPDGTTFKMMELGQHLEETIPPYGYWNMQFYQSESAYVKFEVSIPRGSSIGVYGRRNALPTHTSYDILHVLSGYKTPGPSRTGRASKVIAPLQPQTMTKYLEQGHWFLSLYNDDGDPQEVSLHGEVSSEFTEGCPRGCSGNGDCILGSCQCHPGFAGPDCTQKATYPPTDLWCCVWAS
;
A
#
# COMPACT_ATOMS: atom_id res chain seq x y z
N MET A 1 -47.86 -18.59 -27.68
CA MET A 1 -47.68 -17.20 -27.21
C MET A 1 -47.88 -17.27 -25.69
N GLU A 2 -46.94 -17.80 -24.88
CA GLU A 2 -45.52 -17.41 -24.68
C GLU A 2 -45.39 -15.89 -24.49
N GLU A 3 -44.89 -15.30 -23.40
CA GLU A 3 -44.14 -15.70 -22.17
C GLU A 3 -44.49 -14.64 -21.09
N GLY A 4 -44.51 -14.87 -19.77
CA GLY A 4 -43.38 -15.24 -18.91
C GLY A 4 -42.72 -13.98 -18.30
N VAL A 5 -43.21 -13.50 -17.16
CA VAL A 5 -42.63 -12.37 -16.40
C VAL A 5 -41.27 -12.78 -15.83
N GLY A 6 -40.18 -12.32 -16.45
CA GLY A 6 -38.82 -12.52 -15.97
C GLY A 6 -38.45 -11.53 -14.88
N SER A 7 -38.29 -12.02 -13.65
CA SER A 7 -37.69 -11.29 -12.53
C SER A 7 -36.21 -11.03 -12.83
N GLU A 8 -35.83 -9.77 -13.01
CA GLU A 8 -34.45 -9.31 -13.15
C GLU A 8 -33.70 -9.53 -11.82
N HIS A 9 -33.07 -10.70 -11.67
CA HIS A 9 -32.10 -10.92 -10.60
C HIS A 9 -30.87 -10.07 -10.90
N GLN A 10 -30.72 -8.97 -10.15
CA GLN A 10 -29.48 -8.20 -10.04
C GLN A 10 -28.33 -9.17 -9.75
N LYS A 11 -27.57 -9.57 -10.79
CA LYS A 11 -26.37 -10.39 -10.64
C LYS A 11 -25.44 -9.65 -9.68
N ARG A 12 -25.17 -10.24 -8.52
CA ARG A 12 -24.08 -9.75 -7.66
C ARG A 12 -22.81 -9.67 -8.52
N PRO A 13 -22.00 -8.60 -8.38
CA PRO A 13 -20.73 -8.52 -9.10
C PRO A 13 -19.96 -9.81 -8.86
N GLN A 14 -19.44 -10.41 -9.94
CA GLN A 14 -18.65 -11.63 -9.85
C GLN A 14 -17.49 -11.35 -8.91
N LYS A 15 -17.52 -11.97 -7.73
CA LYS A 15 -16.44 -11.90 -6.76
C LYS A 15 -15.19 -12.42 -7.47
N THR A 16 -14.24 -11.53 -7.77
CA THR A 16 -12.99 -11.95 -8.39
C THR A 16 -12.27 -12.89 -7.42
N ILE A 17 -11.79 -13.99 -7.97
CA ILE A 17 -11.06 -15.03 -7.23
C ILE A 17 -9.82 -14.36 -6.63
N PRO A 18 -9.44 -14.65 -5.36
CA PRO A 18 -8.21 -14.13 -4.80
C PRO A 18 -7.03 -14.41 -5.74
N PRO A 19 -6.00 -13.54 -5.77
CA PRO A 19 -4.86 -13.67 -6.65
C PRO A 19 -4.35 -15.11 -6.69
N ASP A 20 -4.59 -15.82 -7.78
CA ASP A 20 -3.81 -17.01 -8.09
C ASP A 20 -2.44 -16.54 -8.59
N GLY A 21 -1.39 -17.36 -8.42
CA GLY A 21 -0.03 -16.98 -8.80
C GLY A 21 0.13 -16.58 -10.28
N THR A 22 -0.88 -16.81 -11.11
CA THR A 22 -0.93 -16.47 -12.54
C THR A 22 -1.40 -15.05 -12.85
N THR A 23 -1.97 -14.32 -11.89
CA THR A 23 -2.47 -12.95 -12.11
C THR A 23 -1.44 -11.84 -11.92
N PHE A 24 -0.22 -12.17 -11.45
CA PHE A 24 0.79 -11.18 -11.11
C PHE A 24 1.61 -10.74 -12.32
N LYS A 25 1.47 -9.47 -12.71
CA LYS A 25 2.34 -8.83 -13.71
C LYS A 25 3.71 -8.50 -13.09
N MET A 26 4.79 -8.67 -13.84
CA MET A 26 6.10 -8.19 -13.41
C MET A 26 6.14 -6.67 -13.44
N MET A 27 6.69 -6.05 -12.40
CA MET A 27 6.96 -4.61 -12.28
C MET A 27 8.45 -4.39 -12.04
N GLU A 28 9.00 -3.32 -12.60
CA GLU A 28 10.32 -2.80 -12.23
C GLU A 28 10.15 -1.51 -11.41
N LEU A 29 10.97 -1.34 -10.36
CA LEU A 29 11.01 -0.08 -9.63
C LEU A 29 11.53 1.02 -10.57
N GLY A 30 10.87 2.17 -10.57
CA GLY A 30 11.07 3.26 -11.53
C GLY A 30 10.00 3.30 -12.62
N GLN A 31 9.24 2.23 -12.83
CA GLN A 31 8.18 2.19 -13.83
C GLN A 31 6.92 2.92 -13.35
N HIS A 32 6.23 3.57 -14.28
CA HIS A 32 4.86 4.06 -14.09
C HIS A 32 3.89 3.06 -14.74
N LEU A 33 2.93 2.58 -13.96
CA LEU A 33 1.94 1.59 -14.38
C LEU A 33 0.54 2.17 -14.22
N GLU A 34 -0.37 1.80 -15.12
CA GLU A 34 -1.78 2.23 -15.09
C GLU A 34 -2.69 1.04 -15.41
N GLU A 35 -3.80 0.91 -14.69
CA GLU A 35 -4.80 -0.14 -14.92
C GLU A 35 -6.18 0.32 -14.46
N THR A 36 -7.24 -0.24 -15.06
CA THR A 36 -8.61 -0.11 -14.54
C THR A 36 -8.97 -1.33 -13.70
N ILE A 37 -9.17 -1.14 -12.40
CA ILE A 37 -9.55 -2.21 -11.47
C ILE A 37 -11.08 -2.33 -11.46
N PRO A 38 -11.66 -3.49 -11.81
CA PRO A 38 -13.11 -3.68 -11.75
C PRO A 38 -13.64 -3.58 -10.30
N PRO A 39 -14.95 -3.40 -10.09
CA PRO A 39 -15.56 -3.39 -8.77
C PRO A 39 -15.24 -4.67 -7.99
N TYR A 40 -14.77 -4.54 -6.75
CA TYR A 40 -14.34 -5.70 -5.94
C TYR A 40 -13.28 -6.56 -6.66
N GLY A 41 -12.47 -5.91 -7.49
CA GLY A 41 -11.42 -6.48 -8.32
C GLY A 41 -10.02 -6.29 -7.73
N TYR A 42 -9.06 -7.03 -8.26
CA TYR A 42 -7.65 -6.92 -7.89
C TYR A 42 -6.78 -6.51 -9.07
N TRP A 43 -5.75 -5.73 -8.77
CA TRP A 43 -4.62 -5.50 -9.65
C TRP A 43 -3.34 -6.01 -8.98
N ASN A 44 -2.78 -7.09 -9.53
CA ASN A 44 -1.72 -7.87 -8.92
C ASN A 44 -0.41 -7.68 -9.68
N MET A 45 0.66 -7.41 -8.94
CA MET A 45 1.99 -7.23 -9.51
C MET A 45 3.08 -7.72 -8.56
N GLN A 46 4.23 -8.08 -9.12
CA GLN A 46 5.37 -8.56 -8.36
C GLN A 46 6.66 -7.91 -8.86
N PHE A 47 7.61 -7.74 -7.95
CA PHE A 47 8.95 -7.25 -8.27
C PHE A 47 9.98 -7.91 -7.34
N TYR A 48 11.25 -7.88 -7.74
CA TYR A 48 12.35 -8.35 -6.90
C TYR A 48 13.08 -7.16 -6.29
N GLN A 49 13.13 -7.11 -4.97
CA GLN A 49 13.94 -6.15 -4.24
C GLN A 49 15.33 -6.75 -4.03
N SER A 50 16.35 -6.18 -4.68
CA SER A 50 17.71 -6.72 -4.64
C SER A 50 18.42 -6.45 -3.34
N GLU A 51 18.11 -5.35 -2.66
CA GLU A 51 18.73 -4.96 -1.39
C GLU A 51 17.67 -4.38 -0.46
N SER A 52 17.85 -4.55 0.86
CA SER A 52 16.90 -4.01 1.83
C SER A 52 16.95 -2.47 1.82
N ALA A 53 15.83 -1.83 1.49
CA ALA A 53 15.76 -0.39 1.29
C ALA A 53 14.34 0.15 1.55
N TYR A 54 14.22 1.45 1.77
CA TYR A 54 12.92 2.11 1.73
C TYR A 54 12.47 2.27 0.29
N VAL A 55 11.25 1.82 0.00
CA VAL A 55 10.59 2.01 -1.29
C VAL A 55 9.41 2.94 -1.09
N LYS A 56 9.37 4.02 -1.87
CA LYS A 56 8.29 4.97 -1.95
C LYS A 56 7.35 4.52 -3.07
N PHE A 57 6.09 4.32 -2.73
CA PHE A 57 5.02 4.05 -3.67
C PHE A 57 4.12 5.28 -3.76
N GLU A 58 3.90 5.77 -4.96
CA GLU A 58 2.96 6.80 -5.29
C GLU A 58 1.80 6.17 -6.07
N VAL A 59 0.63 6.15 -5.47
CA VAL A 59 -0.59 5.56 -6.03
C VAL A 59 -1.58 6.67 -6.31
N SER A 60 -1.98 6.83 -7.57
CA SER A 60 -2.98 7.84 -7.93
C SER A 60 -4.34 7.19 -8.10
N ILE A 61 -5.32 7.61 -7.28
CA ILE A 61 -6.68 7.07 -7.28
C ILE A 61 -7.71 8.17 -7.55
N PRO A 62 -8.88 7.88 -8.14
CA PRO A 62 -9.92 8.87 -8.37
C PRO A 62 -10.49 9.41 -7.05
N ARG A 63 -10.89 10.68 -7.01
CA ARG A 63 -11.59 11.23 -5.83
C ARG A 63 -12.87 10.45 -5.54
N GLY A 64 -13.10 10.16 -4.27
CA GLY A 64 -14.26 9.40 -3.82
C GLY A 64 -14.12 7.88 -3.92
N SER A 65 -12.96 7.37 -4.35
CA SER A 65 -12.68 5.93 -4.36
C SER A 65 -12.01 5.44 -3.08
N SER A 66 -12.05 4.13 -2.83
CA SER A 66 -11.40 3.42 -1.74
C SER A 66 -10.63 2.22 -2.30
N ILE A 67 -9.30 2.31 -2.27
CA ILE A 67 -8.41 1.24 -2.74
C ILE A 67 -7.59 0.71 -1.57
N GLY A 68 -7.66 -0.60 -1.32
CA GLY A 68 -6.79 -1.30 -0.38
C GLY A 68 -5.50 -1.73 -1.07
N VAL A 69 -4.35 -1.47 -0.46
CA VAL A 69 -3.04 -1.88 -0.97
C VAL A 69 -2.42 -2.89 -0.02
N TYR A 70 -2.18 -4.10 -0.53
CA TYR A 70 -1.61 -5.23 0.22
C TYR A 70 -0.25 -5.60 -0.34
N GLY A 71 0.76 -5.70 0.51
CA GLY A 71 2.10 -6.16 0.14
C GLY A 71 2.54 -7.33 1.00
N ARG A 72 3.25 -8.29 0.41
CA ARG A 72 3.84 -9.41 1.15
C ARG A 72 5.12 -9.91 0.50
N ARG A 73 6.10 -10.25 1.32
CA ARG A 73 7.39 -10.80 0.91
C ARG A 73 7.32 -12.33 0.78
N ASN A 74 7.88 -12.82 -0.32
CA ASN A 74 8.08 -14.23 -0.68
C ASN A 74 6.80 -15.10 -0.70
N ALA A 75 5.63 -14.48 -0.65
CA ALA A 75 4.34 -15.16 -0.68
C ALA A 75 3.25 -14.20 -1.18
N LEU A 76 2.17 -14.77 -1.72
CA LEU A 76 1.02 -13.98 -2.18
C LEU A 76 0.34 -13.31 -0.98
N PRO A 77 0.00 -12.00 -1.07
CA PRO A 77 -0.78 -11.32 -0.05
C PRO A 77 -2.24 -11.80 -0.07
N THR A 78 -2.88 -11.75 1.10
CA THR A 78 -4.32 -11.99 1.26
C THR A 78 -4.90 -10.98 2.24
N HIS A 79 -6.23 -10.90 2.35
CA HIS A 79 -6.88 -10.00 3.31
C HIS A 79 -6.47 -10.22 4.78
N THR A 80 -6.00 -11.41 5.16
CA THR A 80 -5.60 -11.72 6.55
C THR A 80 -4.11 -11.96 6.73
N SER A 81 -3.35 -12.01 5.63
CA SER A 81 -1.92 -12.35 5.65
C SER A 81 -1.19 -11.40 4.73
N TYR A 82 -0.56 -10.38 5.32
CA TYR A 82 0.15 -9.30 4.65
C TYR A 82 1.27 -8.76 5.54
N ASP A 83 2.31 -8.20 4.91
CA ASP A 83 3.36 -7.43 5.61
C ASP A 83 3.05 -5.93 5.53
N ILE A 84 2.32 -5.51 4.49
CA ILE A 84 1.90 -4.13 4.25
C ILE A 84 0.39 -4.13 4.02
N LEU A 85 -0.32 -3.29 4.77
CA LEU A 85 -1.69 -2.88 4.48
C LEU A 85 -1.74 -1.36 4.53
N HIS A 86 -2.28 -0.76 3.47
CA HIS A 86 -2.58 0.66 3.44
C HIS A 86 -3.91 0.89 2.72
N VAL A 87 -4.82 1.64 3.32
CA VAL A 87 -6.12 1.96 2.72
C VAL A 87 -6.06 3.39 2.21
N LEU A 88 -6.22 3.54 0.89
CA LEU A 88 -6.24 4.81 0.20
C LEU A 88 -7.68 5.24 0.01
N SER A 89 -8.06 6.38 0.60
CA SER A 89 -9.38 6.96 0.41
C SER A 89 -9.29 8.30 -0.32
N GLY A 90 -9.91 8.38 -1.50
CA GLY A 90 -10.17 9.65 -2.16
C GLY A 90 -11.27 10.38 -1.40
N TYR A 91 -10.96 11.52 -0.79
CA TYR A 91 -11.93 12.31 -0.03
C TYR A 91 -13.20 12.60 -0.86
N LYS A 92 -14.37 12.17 -0.36
CA LYS A 92 -15.69 12.60 -0.86
C LYS A 92 -15.98 13.97 -0.27
N THR A 93 -15.88 15.05 -1.04
CA THR A 93 -16.38 16.34 -0.57
C THR A 93 -17.91 16.25 -0.42
N PRO A 94 -18.51 16.71 0.69
CA PRO A 94 -19.96 16.82 0.81
C PRO A 94 -20.43 17.99 -0.06
N GLY A 95 -20.51 17.77 -1.37
CA GLY A 95 -21.19 18.65 -2.32
C GLY A 95 -22.68 18.26 -2.43
N PRO A 96 -23.57 19.21 -2.75
CA PRO A 96 -25.00 18.91 -2.84
C PRO A 96 -25.25 17.82 -3.86
N SER A 97 -26.01 16.80 -3.44
CA SER A 97 -26.55 15.74 -4.30
C SER A 97 -27.30 16.38 -5.46
N ARG A 98 -26.62 16.56 -6.60
CA ARG A 98 -27.25 16.95 -7.84
C ARG A 98 -27.66 15.67 -8.54
N THR A 99 -28.91 15.28 -8.33
CA THR A 99 -29.67 14.43 -9.24
C THR A 99 -29.60 15.06 -10.64
N GLY A 100 -28.71 14.58 -11.49
CA GLY A 100 -28.53 15.12 -12.83
C GLY A 100 -27.56 14.25 -13.61
N ARG A 101 -28.10 13.56 -14.62
CA ARG A 101 -27.42 12.76 -15.66
C ARG A 101 -25.89 12.80 -15.57
N ALA A 102 -25.32 11.70 -15.06
CA ALA A 102 -23.88 11.48 -15.02
C ALA A 102 -23.32 11.41 -16.45
N SER A 103 -22.97 12.58 -17.00
CA SER A 103 -21.86 12.62 -17.93
C SER A 103 -20.67 12.07 -17.17
N LYS A 104 -20.01 11.05 -17.72
CA LYS A 104 -18.78 10.42 -17.22
C LYS A 104 -17.65 11.46 -17.20
N VAL A 105 -17.71 12.40 -16.25
CA VAL A 105 -16.62 13.33 -15.98
C VAL A 105 -15.54 12.51 -15.31
N ILE A 106 -14.40 12.33 -15.99
CA ILE A 106 -13.23 11.66 -15.43
C ILE A 106 -12.89 12.41 -14.13
N ALA A 107 -13.08 11.75 -12.99
CA ALA A 107 -12.73 12.33 -11.71
C ALA A 107 -11.20 12.52 -11.68
N PRO A 108 -10.69 13.69 -11.23
CA PRO A 108 -9.26 13.92 -11.19
C PRO A 108 -8.60 12.90 -10.25
N LEU A 109 -7.53 12.27 -10.73
CA LEU A 109 -6.70 11.37 -9.94
C LEU A 109 -5.98 12.16 -8.83
N GLN A 110 -5.92 11.58 -7.65
CA GLN A 110 -5.24 12.15 -6.49
C GLN A 110 -4.06 11.23 -6.11
N PRO A 111 -2.81 11.70 -6.23
CA PRO A 111 -1.64 10.94 -5.84
C PRO A 111 -1.58 10.82 -4.31
N GLN A 112 -1.31 9.61 -3.83
CA GLN A 112 -1.12 9.27 -2.43
C GLN A 112 0.19 8.52 -2.29
N THR A 113 1.02 8.95 -1.34
CA THR A 113 2.37 8.41 -1.19
C THR A 113 2.48 7.58 0.08
N MET A 114 3.07 6.39 -0.04
CA MET A 114 3.43 5.54 1.08
C MET A 114 4.89 5.10 0.95
N THR A 115 5.67 5.25 2.02
CA THR A 115 7.06 4.79 2.08
C THR A 115 7.16 3.62 3.03
N LYS A 116 7.79 2.52 2.60
CA LYS A 116 7.92 1.29 3.40
C LYS A 116 9.33 0.73 3.30
N TYR A 117 9.87 0.25 4.43
CA TYR A 117 11.11 -0.51 4.44
C TYR A 117 10.83 -1.92 3.91
N LEU A 118 11.47 -2.28 2.81
CA LEU A 118 11.33 -3.58 2.18
C LEU A 118 12.65 -4.33 2.29
N GLU A 119 12.61 -5.50 2.93
CA GLU A 119 13.75 -6.41 2.91
C GLU A 119 13.99 -6.99 1.51
N GLN A 120 15.24 -7.36 1.22
CA GLN A 120 15.60 -8.09 -0.01
C GLN A 120 14.69 -9.31 -0.22
N GLY A 121 14.14 -9.50 -1.43
CA GLY A 121 13.33 -10.67 -1.77
C GLY A 121 12.28 -10.41 -2.84
N HIS A 122 11.45 -11.42 -3.12
CA HIS A 122 10.31 -11.29 -4.02
C HIS A 122 9.15 -10.62 -3.29
N TRP A 123 8.66 -9.51 -3.82
CA TRP A 123 7.53 -8.79 -3.26
C TRP A 123 6.33 -8.95 -4.17
N PHE A 124 5.19 -9.28 -3.57
CA PHE A 124 3.90 -9.37 -4.23
C PHE A 124 3.01 -8.24 -3.70
N LEU A 125 2.47 -7.43 -4.61
CA LEU A 125 1.61 -6.29 -4.32
C LEU A 125 0.25 -6.50 -4.99
N SER A 126 -0.82 -6.27 -4.24
CA SER A 126 -2.20 -6.38 -4.71
C SER A 126 -2.97 -5.12 -4.33
N LEU A 127 -3.48 -4.41 -5.33
CA LEU A 127 -4.41 -3.30 -5.14
C LEU A 127 -5.83 -3.84 -5.29
N TYR A 128 -6.70 -3.57 -4.32
CA TYR A 128 -8.07 -4.04 -4.27
C TYR A 128 -9.04 -2.87 -4.31
N ASN A 129 -10.00 -2.92 -5.23
CA ASN A 129 -11.03 -1.90 -5.37
C ASN A 129 -12.24 -2.23 -4.49
N ASP A 130 -12.43 -1.47 -3.41
CA ASP A 130 -13.56 -1.65 -2.48
C ASP A 130 -14.86 -0.99 -2.98
N ASP A 131 -14.82 -0.21 -4.08
CA ASP A 131 -15.99 0.44 -4.63
C ASP A 131 -16.81 -0.44 -5.57
N GLY A 132 -18.07 -0.05 -5.74
CA GLY A 132 -19.01 -0.67 -6.68
C GLY A 132 -18.79 -0.29 -8.15
N ASP A 133 -17.92 0.68 -8.43
CA ASP A 133 -17.60 1.18 -9.77
C ASP A 133 -16.14 0.85 -10.15
N PRO A 134 -15.82 0.60 -11.43
CA PRO A 134 -14.44 0.44 -11.89
C PRO A 134 -13.61 1.70 -11.60
N GLN A 135 -12.38 1.52 -11.13
CA GLN A 135 -11.48 2.63 -10.80
C GLN A 135 -10.23 2.58 -11.68
N GLU A 136 -9.92 3.69 -12.35
CA GLU A 136 -8.65 3.90 -13.05
C GLU A 136 -7.58 4.30 -12.03
N VAL A 137 -6.51 3.52 -11.91
CA VAL A 137 -5.47 3.71 -10.90
C VAL A 137 -4.11 3.72 -11.57
N SER A 138 -3.21 4.58 -11.10
CA SER A 138 -1.79 4.51 -11.45
C SER A 138 -0.92 4.18 -10.24
N LEU A 139 0.21 3.52 -10.50
CA LEU A 139 1.23 3.18 -9.51
C LEU A 139 2.60 3.53 -10.06
N HIS A 140 3.38 4.20 -9.22
CA HIS A 140 4.81 4.36 -9.41
C HIS A 140 5.54 3.98 -8.12
N GLY A 141 6.51 3.08 -8.21
CA GLY A 141 7.32 2.66 -7.07
C GLY A 141 8.79 2.96 -7.32
N GLU A 142 9.47 3.61 -6.38
CA GLU A 142 10.88 3.98 -6.49
C GLU A 142 11.64 3.73 -5.18
N VAL A 143 12.92 3.36 -5.27
CA VAL A 143 13.78 3.29 -4.08
C VAL A 143 14.02 4.70 -3.58
N SER A 144 13.75 4.94 -2.29
CA SER A 144 13.99 6.22 -1.66
C SER A 144 15.39 6.26 -1.06
N SER A 145 16.32 6.90 -1.77
CA SER A 145 17.71 7.08 -1.33
C SER A 145 17.82 7.93 -0.06
N GLU A 146 16.96 8.94 0.11
CA GLU A 146 16.94 9.81 1.30
C GLU A 146 16.82 8.99 2.60
N PHE A 147 15.89 8.03 2.63
CA PHE A 147 15.69 7.18 3.81
C PHE A 147 16.63 5.97 3.85
N THR A 148 17.18 5.54 2.71
CA THR A 148 18.00 4.31 2.59
C THR A 148 19.48 4.58 2.79
N GLU A 149 20.04 5.57 2.08
CA GLU A 149 21.46 5.92 2.13
C GLU A 149 21.73 7.01 3.17
N GLY A 150 20.72 7.83 3.48
CA GLY A 150 20.81 8.84 4.53
C GLY A 150 21.11 8.20 5.88
N CYS A 151 20.57 7.02 6.17
CA CYS A 151 20.73 6.33 7.45
C CYS A 151 21.46 4.98 7.32
N PRO A 152 22.24 4.56 8.34
CA PRO A 152 22.85 3.24 8.37
C PRO A 152 21.82 2.12 8.15
N ARG A 153 21.91 1.43 7.00
CA ARG A 153 20.98 0.34 6.57
C ARG A 153 19.50 0.72 6.61
N GLY A 154 19.16 2.00 6.45
CA GLY A 154 17.78 2.48 6.59
C GLY A 154 17.16 2.15 7.96
N CYS A 155 17.95 2.18 9.03
CA CYS A 155 17.50 1.82 10.39
C CYS A 155 16.91 0.41 10.50
N SER A 156 17.20 -0.45 9.51
CA SER A 156 16.77 -1.85 9.45
C SER A 156 15.27 -2.07 9.65
N GLY A 157 14.44 -1.08 9.30
CA GLY A 157 12.99 -1.09 9.53
C GLY A 157 12.56 -0.99 11.00
N ASN A 158 13.51 -0.82 11.93
CA ASN A 158 13.28 -0.77 13.37
C ASN A 158 13.48 0.63 13.96
N GLY A 159 13.39 1.66 13.14
CA GLY A 159 13.55 3.05 13.55
C GLY A 159 13.22 4.02 12.44
N ASP A 160 13.02 5.27 12.83
CA ASP A 160 12.80 6.37 11.91
C ASP A 160 14.14 6.99 11.51
N CYS A 161 14.33 7.18 10.20
CA CYS A 161 15.51 7.87 9.68
C CYS A 161 15.28 9.39 9.73
N ILE A 162 16.04 10.09 10.57
CA ILE A 162 15.90 11.53 10.79
C ILE A 162 17.26 12.19 10.55
N LEU A 163 17.38 13.00 9.49
CA LEU A 163 18.60 13.74 9.14
C LEU A 163 19.86 12.84 9.10
N GLY A 164 19.69 11.62 8.61
CA GLY A 164 20.74 10.62 8.48
C GLY A 164 21.16 9.90 9.76
N SER A 165 20.37 10.01 10.82
CA SER A 165 20.52 9.25 12.06
C SER A 165 19.27 8.43 12.36
N CYS A 166 19.46 7.24 12.91
CA CYS A 166 18.36 6.35 13.26
C CYS A 166 17.81 6.63 14.66
N GLN A 167 16.53 6.97 14.73
CA GLN A 167 15.76 6.99 15.97
C GLN A 167 15.05 5.64 16.13
N CYS A 168 15.62 4.75 16.93
CA CYS A 168 15.10 3.38 17.05
C CYS A 168 13.75 3.31 17.78
N HIS A 169 12.89 2.42 17.29
CA HIS A 169 11.65 2.06 17.96
C HIS A 169 11.95 1.37 19.31
N PRO A 170 11.01 1.41 20.27
CA PRO A 170 11.18 0.75 21.56
C PRO A 170 11.57 -0.73 21.41
N GLY A 171 12.57 -1.16 22.19
CA GLY A 171 13.11 -2.52 22.12
C GLY A 171 14.24 -2.71 21.11
N PHE A 172 14.63 -1.65 20.38
CA PHE A 172 15.76 -1.64 19.45
C PHE A 172 16.78 -0.55 19.80
N ALA A 173 18.04 -0.77 19.44
CA ALA A 173 19.18 0.09 19.73
C ALA A 173 20.30 -0.09 18.69
N GLY A 174 21.34 0.73 18.83
CA GLY A 174 22.48 0.76 17.92
C GLY A 174 22.31 1.76 16.78
N PRO A 175 23.37 1.95 15.96
CA PRO A 175 23.40 2.99 14.91
C PRO A 175 22.40 2.74 13.77
N ASP A 176 21.93 1.50 13.61
CA ASP A 176 20.99 1.06 12.56
C ASP A 176 19.80 0.26 13.11
N CYS A 177 19.55 0.35 14.42
CA CYS A 177 18.44 -0.30 15.12
C CYS A 177 18.37 -1.83 14.97
N THR A 178 19.49 -2.51 14.72
CA THR A 178 19.50 -3.98 14.68
C THR A 178 19.68 -4.65 16.03
N GLN A 179 20.16 -3.93 17.03
CA GLN A 179 20.40 -4.50 18.35
C GLN A 179 19.11 -4.48 19.14
N LYS A 180 18.78 -5.57 19.84
CA LYS A 180 17.67 -5.56 20.80
C LYS A 180 18.08 -4.75 22.02
N ALA A 181 17.32 -3.71 22.34
CA ALA A 181 17.53 -2.93 23.54
C ALA A 181 17.14 -3.79 24.76
N THR A 182 18.13 -4.29 25.48
CA THR A 182 17.95 -4.83 26.82
C THR A 182 17.87 -3.65 27.79
N TYR A 183 16.70 -3.04 27.94
CA TYR A 183 16.41 -2.22 29.11
C TYR A 183 15.26 -2.85 29.90
N PRO A 184 15.44 -3.10 31.22
CA PRO A 184 14.36 -3.61 32.05
C PRO A 184 13.28 -2.52 32.24
N PRO A 185 12.02 -2.89 32.53
CA PRO A 185 10.88 -1.95 32.52
C PRO A 185 10.81 -0.96 33.71
N THR A 186 11.86 -0.78 34.52
CA THR A 186 11.68 -0.12 35.84
C THR A 186 12.74 0.86 36.33
N ASP A 187 13.80 1.18 35.59
CA ASP A 187 14.82 2.08 36.15
C ASP A 187 14.55 3.56 35.86
N LEU A 188 13.94 4.23 36.85
CA LEU A 188 13.83 5.68 37.06
C LEU A 188 15.19 6.44 37.08
N TRP A 189 16.29 5.80 36.70
CA TRP A 189 17.65 6.34 36.81
C TRP A 189 18.16 7.05 35.55
N CYS A 190 17.45 6.98 34.42
CA CYS A 190 17.88 7.68 33.19
C CYS A 190 17.87 9.22 33.30
N CYS A 191 17.20 9.81 34.30
CA CYS A 191 17.17 11.27 34.47
C CYS A 191 18.36 11.87 35.23
N VAL A 192 19.27 11.07 35.79
CA VAL A 192 20.31 11.61 36.71
C VAL A 192 21.61 12.06 36.00
N TRP A 193 21.81 11.69 34.74
CA TRP A 193 23.02 12.06 33.98
C TRP A 193 22.76 12.98 32.78
N ALA A 194 21.60 13.63 32.75
CA ALA A 194 21.25 14.66 31.76
C ALA A 194 21.15 16.05 32.43
N SER A 195 22.16 16.45 33.19
CA SER A 195 22.32 17.81 33.74
C SER A 195 23.77 18.24 33.66
#